data_AF-A0A1G7RY41-F1
#
_entry.id   AF-A0A1G7RY41-F1
#
_cell.length_a   1.000
_cell.length_b   1.000
_cell.length_c   1.000
_cell.angle_alpha   90.00
_cell.angle_beta   90.00
_cell.angle_gamma   90.00
#
_symmetry.space_group_name_H-M   'P 1'
#
loop_
_entity.id
_entity.type
_entity.pdbx_description
1 polymer ?
#
loop_
_entity_poly.entity_id
_entity_poly.type
_entity_poly.pdbx_seq_one_letter_code
_entity_poly.pdbx_strand_id
1 'polypeptide(L)'
;MTDPLVERLRAQVGGPRDGALLRFSIGNALLGDGMYDEAATSFREALAFDRDYSAAWKLLGKALLAKDDETGAADAWREGVDAATRRGDIQAGKEMTVFLNRLSRKG
;
A
#
# COMPACT_ATOMS: atom_id res chain seq x y z
N MET A 1 -0.41 22.02 2.26
CA MET A 1 0.71 22.05 1.31
C MET A 1 1.08 20.60 1.09
N THR A 2 0.94 20.11 -0.14
CA THR A 2 1.38 18.74 -0.48
C THR A 2 2.90 18.68 -0.32
N ASP A 3 3.43 17.60 0.26
CA ASP A 3 4.87 17.49 0.51
C ASP A 3 5.66 17.66 -0.80
N PRO A 4 6.75 18.47 -0.81
CA PRO A 4 7.59 18.69 -1.99
C PRO A 4 8.09 17.39 -2.65
N LEU A 5 8.22 16.30 -1.90
CA LEU A 5 8.56 14.97 -2.39
C LEU A 5 7.44 14.39 -3.25
N VAL A 6 6.19 14.46 -2.79
CA VAL A 6 5.03 13.93 -3.52
C VAL A 6 4.89 14.62 -4.87
N GLU A 7 5.03 15.93 -4.92
CA GLU A 7 4.94 16.70 -6.17
C GLU A 7 6.04 16.29 -7.16
N ARG A 8 7.28 16.16 -6.67
CA ARG A 8 8.43 15.72 -7.48
C ARG A 8 8.25 14.29 -8.01
N LEU A 9 7.67 13.40 -7.23
CA LEU A 9 7.39 12.03 -7.66
C LEU A 9 6.24 11.99 -8.67
N ARG A 10 5.17 12.77 -8.45
CA ARG A 10 4.04 12.89 -9.41
C ARG A 10 4.49 13.42 -10.77
N ALA A 11 5.44 14.35 -10.80
CA ALA A 11 6.01 14.87 -12.05
C ALA A 11 6.77 13.80 -12.89
N GLN A 12 7.12 12.65 -12.31
CA GLN A 12 7.79 11.55 -13.01
C GLN A 12 6.80 10.53 -13.61
N VAL A 13 5.51 10.66 -13.30
CA VAL A 13 4.44 9.81 -13.85
C VAL A 13 4.34 10.00 -15.37
N GLY A 14 4.16 8.91 -16.11
CA GLY A 14 4.23 8.89 -17.57
C GLY A 14 5.65 8.99 -18.16
N GLY A 15 6.68 9.10 -17.32
CA GLY A 15 8.08 9.12 -17.73
C GLY A 15 8.74 7.74 -17.74
N PRO A 16 10.06 7.66 -18.01
CA PRO A 16 10.82 6.41 -18.06
C PRO A 16 10.86 5.62 -16.75
N ARG A 17 10.48 6.27 -15.63
CA ARG A 17 10.48 5.72 -14.28
C ARG A 17 9.09 5.42 -13.75
N ASP A 18 8.05 5.60 -14.58
CA ASP A 18 6.70 5.25 -14.17
C ASP A 18 6.54 3.73 -14.05
N GLY A 19 5.75 3.32 -13.06
CA GLY A 19 5.53 1.92 -12.73
C GLY A 19 5.23 1.72 -11.25
N ALA A 20 5.17 0.45 -10.84
CA ALA A 20 4.77 0.06 -9.50
C ALA A 20 5.58 0.77 -8.40
N LEU A 21 6.90 0.87 -8.57
CA LEU A 21 7.78 1.49 -7.59
C LEU A 21 7.50 2.98 -7.41
N LEU A 22 7.30 3.73 -8.50
CA LEU A 22 7.03 5.17 -8.42
C LEU A 22 5.68 5.43 -7.71
N ARG A 23 4.63 4.72 -8.11
CA ARG A 23 3.30 4.80 -7.48
C ARG A 23 3.35 4.42 -6.01
N PHE A 24 4.11 3.39 -5.65
CA PHE A 24 4.37 3.01 -4.27
C PHE A 24 5.08 4.11 -3.49
N SER A 25 6.12 4.74 -4.05
CA SER A 25 6.85 5.83 -3.39
C SER A 25 5.95 7.05 -3.15
N ILE A 26 5.10 7.40 -4.11
CA ILE A 26 4.09 8.47 -3.96
C ILE A 26 3.14 8.12 -2.81
N GLY A 27 2.59 6.90 -2.81
CA GLY A 27 1.68 6.44 -1.77
C GLY A 27 2.32 6.42 -0.38
N ASN A 28 3.58 6.01 -0.27
CA ASN A 28 4.30 5.98 0.99
C ASN A 28 4.56 7.38 1.56
N ALA A 29 4.89 8.35 0.71
CA ALA A 29 5.03 9.75 1.13
C ALA A 29 3.68 10.31 1.61
N LEU A 30 2.61 10.11 0.84
CA LEU A 30 1.24 10.52 1.20
C LEU A 30 0.77 9.88 2.52
N LEU A 31 1.11 8.62 2.75
CA LEU A 31 0.78 7.91 3.99
C LEU A 31 1.48 8.56 5.20
N GLY A 32 2.72 9.00 5.03
CA GLY A 32 3.48 9.75 6.05
C GLY A 32 2.85 11.10 6.38
N ASP A 33 2.25 11.76 5.39
CA ASP A 33 1.57 13.05 5.53
C ASP A 33 0.13 12.94 6.09
N GLY A 34 -0.35 11.73 6.36
CA GLY A 34 -1.73 11.50 6.80
C GLY A 34 -2.78 11.58 5.68
N MET A 35 -2.35 11.65 4.42
CA MET A 35 -3.23 11.73 3.24
C MET A 35 -3.68 10.33 2.82
N TYR A 36 -4.45 9.66 3.70
CA TYR A 36 -4.74 8.23 3.60
C TYR A 36 -5.51 7.81 2.34
N ASP A 37 -6.48 8.60 1.88
CA ASP A 37 -7.23 8.28 0.66
C ASP A 37 -6.38 8.37 -0.61
N GLU A 38 -5.52 9.39 -0.70
CA GLU A 38 -4.60 9.54 -1.83
C GLU A 38 -3.48 8.49 -1.79
N ALA A 39 -3.01 8.14 -0.59
CA ALA A 39 -2.06 7.06 -0.39
C ALA A 39 -2.65 5.73 -0.87
N ALA A 40 -3.87 5.40 -0.44
CA ALA A 40 -4.57 4.19 -0.86
C ALA A 40 -4.75 4.14 -2.38
N THR A 41 -5.09 5.27 -3.01
CA THR A 41 -5.18 5.37 -4.47
C THR A 41 -3.84 5.07 -5.14
N SER A 42 -2.77 5.68 -4.67
CA SER A 42 -1.42 5.48 -5.22
C SER A 42 -0.93 4.04 -5.05
N PHE A 43 -1.24 3.38 -3.94
CA PHE A 43 -0.93 1.96 -3.77
C PHE A 43 -1.74 1.07 -4.70
N ARG A 44 -3.02 1.35 -4.93
CA ARG A 44 -3.82 0.61 -5.92
C ARG A 44 -3.27 0.78 -7.34
N GLU A 45 -2.81 1.97 -7.70
CA GLU A 45 -2.12 2.19 -8.97
C GLU A 45 -0.81 1.38 -9.04
N ALA A 46 -0.04 1.32 -7.96
CA ALA A 46 1.16 0.47 -7.91
C ALA A 46 0.83 -1.00 -8.16
N LEU A 47 -0.27 -1.48 -7.58
CA LEU A 47 -0.78 -2.84 -7.74
C LEU A 47 -1.36 -3.12 -9.13
N ALA A 48 -1.80 -2.09 -9.84
CA ALA A 48 -2.20 -2.22 -11.25
C ALA A 48 -0.99 -2.52 -12.16
N PHE A 49 0.21 -2.03 -11.79
CA PHE A 49 1.46 -2.36 -12.47
C PHE A 49 2.04 -3.71 -12.02
N ASP A 50 2.05 -3.97 -10.71
CA ASP A 50 2.54 -5.24 -10.14
C ASP A 50 1.60 -5.71 -9.03
N ARG A 51 0.70 -6.63 -9.39
CA ARG A 51 -0.27 -7.26 -8.48
C ARG A 51 0.38 -8.05 -7.34
N ASP A 52 1.63 -8.46 -7.51
CA ASP A 52 2.38 -9.25 -6.55
C ASP A 52 3.34 -8.35 -5.74
N TYR A 53 3.13 -7.04 -5.75
CA TYR A 53 3.89 -6.11 -4.93
C TYR A 53 3.43 -6.13 -3.46
N SER A 54 3.93 -7.12 -2.72
CA SER A 54 3.66 -7.36 -1.30
C SER A 54 3.78 -6.11 -0.42
N ALA A 55 4.77 -5.26 -0.67
CA ALA A 55 4.98 -4.01 0.06
C ALA A 55 3.83 -3.01 -0.17
N ALA A 56 3.30 -2.90 -1.39
CA ALA A 56 2.19 -2.02 -1.71
C ALA A 56 0.89 -2.49 -1.04
N TRP A 57 0.62 -3.81 -1.04
CA TRP A 57 -0.52 -4.38 -0.29
C TRP A 57 -0.43 -4.09 1.21
N LYS A 58 0.76 -4.26 1.79
CA LYS A 58 0.99 -3.99 3.22
C LYS A 58 0.64 -2.54 3.58
N LEU A 59 1.13 -1.58 2.80
CA LEU A 59 0.89 -0.16 3.06
C LEU A 59 -0.53 0.28 2.68
N LEU A 60 -1.14 -0.34 1.67
CA LEU A 60 -2.56 -0.14 1.35
C LEU A 60 -3.44 -0.47 2.55
N GLY A 61 -3.26 -1.65 3.16
CA GLY A 61 -4.03 -2.01 4.34
C GLY A 61 -3.80 -1.07 5.53
N LYS A 62 -2.57 -0.56 5.71
CA LYS A 62 -2.30 0.48 6.73
C LYS A 62 -3.00 1.81 6.43
N ALA A 63 -3.01 2.25 5.18
CA ALA A 63 -3.69 3.47 4.77
C ALA A 63 -5.20 3.36 4.99
N LEU A 64 -5.79 2.21 4.64
CA LEU A 64 -7.21 1.93 4.85
C LEU A 64 -7.57 1.88 6.34
N LEU A 65 -6.74 1.22 7.15
CA LEU A 65 -6.94 1.20 8.60
C LEU A 65 -6.86 2.60 9.21
N ALA A 66 -5.92 3.44 8.74
CA ALA A 66 -5.72 4.79 9.27
C ALA A 66 -6.89 5.74 8.95
N LYS A 67 -7.73 5.42 7.97
CA LYS A 67 -8.98 6.12 7.66
C LYS A 67 -10.23 5.40 8.20
N ASP A 68 -10.05 4.52 9.18
CA ASP A 68 -11.09 3.72 9.83
C ASP A 68 -11.83 2.73 8.88
N ASP A 69 -11.26 2.43 7.72
CA ASP A 69 -11.76 1.38 6.81
C ASP A 69 -11.13 0.03 7.16
N GLU A 70 -11.58 -0.54 8.28
CA GLU A 70 -11.12 -1.84 8.78
C GLU A 70 -11.41 -2.99 7.81
N THR A 71 -12.58 -2.96 7.16
CA THR A 71 -12.96 -4.00 6.18
C THR A 71 -12.02 -3.98 4.98
N GLY A 72 -11.80 -2.80 4.40
CA GLY A 72 -10.86 -2.65 3.29
C GLY A 72 -9.42 -2.99 3.69
N ALA A 73 -9.01 -2.65 4.92
CA ALA A 73 -7.69 -3.02 5.44
C ALA A 73 -7.51 -4.54 5.52
N ALA A 74 -8.52 -5.26 6.02
CA ALA A 74 -8.50 -6.71 6.09
C ALA A 74 -8.42 -7.34 4.70
N ASP A 75 -9.21 -6.85 3.74
CA ASP A 75 -9.18 -7.38 2.37
C ASP A 75 -7.83 -7.13 1.71
N ALA A 76 -7.25 -5.93 1.86
CA ALA A 76 -5.94 -5.60 1.32
C ALA A 76 -4.82 -6.47 1.91
N TRP A 77 -4.84 -6.76 3.21
CA TRP A 77 -3.84 -7.65 3.81
C TRP A 77 -4.04 -9.10 3.44
N ARG A 78 -5.28 -9.56 3.23
CA ARG A 78 -5.54 -10.94 2.75
C ARG A 78 -4.96 -11.15 1.36
N GLU A 79 -5.28 -10.24 0.42
CA GLU A 79 -4.70 -10.24 -0.93
C GLU A 79 -3.17 -10.09 -0.90
N GLY A 80 -2.68 -9.26 0.03
CA GLY A 80 -1.25 -9.07 0.25
C GLY A 80 -0.52 -10.33 0.70
N VAL A 81 -1.10 -11.13 1.59
CA VAL A 81 -0.54 -12.42 2.03
C VAL A 81 -0.44 -13.39 0.85
N ASP A 82 -1.47 -13.44 0.01
CA ASP A 82 -1.47 -14.30 -1.18
C ASP A 82 -0.44 -13.83 -2.20
N ALA A 83 -0.34 -12.51 -2.45
CA ALA A 83 0.69 -11.90 -3.29
C ALA A 83 2.10 -12.19 -2.77
N ALA A 84 2.32 -12.03 -1.46
CA ALA A 84 3.59 -12.32 -0.82
C ALA A 84 3.96 -13.80 -0.95
N THR A 85 2.99 -14.71 -0.84
CA THR A 85 3.20 -16.14 -1.03
C THR A 85 3.60 -16.46 -2.47
N ARG A 86 2.92 -15.89 -3.46
CA ARG A 86 3.27 -16.05 -4.89
C ARG A 86 4.67 -15.53 -5.21
N ARG A 87 5.07 -14.42 -4.58
CA ARG A 87 6.40 -13.81 -4.77
C ARG A 87 7.52 -14.48 -3.96
N GLY A 88 7.18 -15.32 -2.97
CA GLY A 88 8.13 -15.89 -2.02
C GLY A 88 8.59 -14.92 -0.92
N ASP A 89 7.86 -13.82 -0.71
CA ASP A 89 8.12 -12.82 0.33
C ASP A 89 7.48 -13.24 1.66
N ILE A 90 8.09 -14.26 2.27
CA ILE A 90 7.59 -14.85 3.52
C ILE A 90 7.47 -13.80 4.64
N GLN A 91 8.37 -12.82 4.66
CA GLN A 91 8.40 -11.81 5.71
C GLN A 91 7.22 -10.84 5.60
N ALA A 92 6.93 -10.32 4.40
CA ALA A 92 5.76 -9.45 4.21
C ALA A 92 4.46 -10.20 4.50
N GLY A 93 4.34 -11.46 4.06
CA GLY A 93 3.18 -12.29 4.36
C GLY A 93 2.95 -12.45 5.87
N LYS A 94 4.01 -12.75 6.64
CA LYS A 94 3.92 -12.85 8.11
C LYS A 94 3.46 -11.54 8.76
N GLU A 95 4.02 -10.40 8.34
CA GLU A 95 3.62 -9.09 8.87
C GLU A 95 2.14 -8.80 8.62
N MET A 96 1.65 -9.05 7.40
CA MET A 96 0.25 -8.81 7.05
C MET A 96 -0.70 -9.73 7.80
N THR A 97 -0.34 -11.00 7.99
CA THR A 97 -1.10 -11.94 8.84
C THR A 97 -1.19 -11.47 10.29
N VAL A 98 -0.10 -10.88 10.84
CA VAL A 98 -0.14 -10.30 12.19
C VAL A 98 -1.12 -9.12 12.25
N PHE A 99 -1.15 -8.27 11.23
CA PHE A 99 -2.10 -7.15 11.18
C PHE A 99 -3.55 -7.63 11.09
N LEU A 100 -3.85 -8.63 10.26
CA LEU A 100 -5.17 -9.27 10.18
C LEU A 100 -5.64 -9.83 11.52
N ASN A 101 -4.75 -10.54 12.22
CA ASN A 101 -5.05 -11.11 13.52
C ASN A 101 -5.31 -10.03 14.58
N ARG A 102 -4.61 -8.90 14.52
CA ARG A 102 -4.85 -7.77 15.42
C ARG A 102 -6.20 -7.13 15.17
N LEU A 103 -6.60 -7.00 13.90
CA LEU A 103 -7.90 -6.46 13.52
C LEU A 103 -9.05 -7.35 14.01
N SER A 104 -8.92 -8.66 13.78
CA SER A 104 -9.93 -9.66 14.16
C SER A 104 -10.15 -9.78 15.68
N ARG A 105 -9.17 -9.33 16.49
CA ARG A 105 -9.27 -9.33 17.96
C ARG A 105 -9.87 -8.04 18.54
N LYS A 106 -10.02 -6.99 17.71
CA LYS A 106 -10.61 -5.71 18.12
C LYS A 106 -12.13 -5.67 17.94
N GLY A 107 -12.70 -6.56 17.13
CA GLY A 107 -14.14 -6.71 16.91
C GLY A 107 -14.84 -7.57 17.95
#